data_AF-A0A5E7RNP7-F1
#
_entry.id   AF-A0A5E7RNP7-F1
#
_cell.length_a   1.000
_cell.length_b   1.000
_cell.length_c   1.000
_cell.angle_alpha   90.00
_cell.angle_beta   90.00
_cell.angle_gamma   90.00
#
_symmetry.space_group_name_H-M   'P 1'
#
loop_
_entity.id
_entity.type
_entity.pdbx_description
1 polymer ?
#
loop_
_entity_poly.entity_id
_entity_poly.type
_entity_poly.pdbx_seq_one_letter_code
_entity_poly.pdbx_strand_id
1 'polypeptide(L)'
;MPDVSQLDFAYARLKFHCVHEEGSLPALNKDADNLYRYGVYLEKLKGKKNYDDIARYYRIAAANDHYKAATNLQLLLSTGQASSPHASKETIDLAEYFVEKGIPGAYYDMAHYLEVGYGVKQDVVASKAYFRRAADMGSPEAQYYIGRLLSSVPNTADVMLAMYKCAMEQGHRSAGMYYASYLKVSGLYSESVKSYQTAIRNGSDTSANTLANAFEGPPASTRLYYLALERDLERVSRYNKISDFLTRHEHLGVKVPDLDKIVPLPPAVLPEWDGTFQWKRERDSAVPVIPSPELIEKLSAEKGLDPATGLPLSAGKA
;
A
#
# COMPACT_ATOMS: atom_id res chain seq x y z
N MET A 1 19.04 27.88 22.54
CA MET A 1 18.23 26.66 22.74
C MET A 1 16.78 27.09 22.74
N PRO A 2 15.88 26.39 22.03
CA PRO A 2 14.45 26.72 22.10
C PRO A 2 13.95 26.59 23.55
N ASP A 3 13.06 27.48 23.95
CA ASP A 3 12.43 27.43 25.28
C ASP A 3 11.50 26.21 25.39
N VAL A 4 11.31 25.69 26.62
CA VAL A 4 10.46 24.53 26.91
C VAL A 4 9.04 24.73 26.38
N SER A 5 8.50 25.95 26.48
CA SER A 5 7.18 26.30 25.95
C SER A 5 7.08 26.14 24.41
N GLN A 6 8.16 26.44 23.69
CA GLN A 6 8.23 26.28 22.23
C GLN A 6 8.35 24.82 21.83
N LEU A 7 9.08 24.03 22.62
CA LEU A 7 9.20 22.58 22.44
C LEU A 7 7.85 21.89 22.69
N ASP A 8 7.17 22.21 23.79
CA ASP A 8 5.86 21.64 24.13
C ASP A 8 4.82 21.98 23.06
N PHE A 9 4.83 23.22 22.55
CA PHE A 9 3.97 23.63 21.46
C PHE A 9 4.26 22.86 20.16
N ALA A 10 5.54 22.64 19.84
CA ALA A 10 5.93 21.85 18.66
C ALA A 10 5.49 20.39 18.80
N TYR A 11 5.69 19.76 19.96
CA TYR A 11 5.25 18.39 20.22
C TYR A 11 3.72 18.25 20.24
N ALA A 12 2.99 19.24 20.71
CA ALA A 12 1.52 19.24 20.65
C ALA A 12 0.99 19.17 19.21
N ARG A 13 1.72 19.74 18.24
CA ARG A 13 1.39 19.67 16.80
C ARG A 13 1.72 18.30 16.16
N LEU A 14 2.45 17.44 16.85
CA LEU A 14 2.75 16.08 16.38
C LEU A 14 1.69 15.06 16.80
N LYS A 15 0.75 15.44 17.69
CA LYS A 15 -0.36 14.57 18.12
C LYS A 15 -1.01 13.88 16.93
N PHE A 16 -1.27 12.59 17.06
CA PHE A 16 -1.84 11.76 16.01
C PHE A 16 -3.03 11.00 16.56
N HIS A 17 -4.10 10.95 15.76
CA HIS A 17 -5.26 10.12 16.00
C HIS A 17 -5.36 9.15 14.83
N CYS A 18 -5.46 7.86 15.13
CA CYS A 18 -5.58 6.85 14.09
C CYS A 18 -6.90 7.05 13.34
N VAL A 19 -6.80 7.23 12.03
CA VAL A 19 -7.92 7.29 11.08
C VAL A 19 -7.67 6.23 10.03
N HIS A 20 -8.69 5.45 9.69
CA HIS A 20 -8.63 4.48 8.62
C HIS A 20 -9.12 5.11 7.32
N GLU A 21 -8.33 4.98 6.25
CA GLU A 21 -8.60 5.53 4.93
C GLU A 21 -9.96 5.11 4.40
N GLU A 22 -10.34 3.84 4.57
CA GLU A 22 -11.62 3.28 4.11
C GLU A 22 -12.83 4.09 4.59
N GLY A 23 -12.77 4.70 5.78
CA GLY A 23 -13.85 5.54 6.32
C GLY A 23 -14.05 6.86 5.58
N SER A 24 -13.09 7.28 4.75
CA SER A 24 -13.07 8.56 4.03
C SER A 24 -13.22 8.39 2.51
N LEU A 25 -13.19 7.16 1.98
CA LEU A 25 -13.19 6.90 0.55
C LEU A 25 -14.61 6.88 -0.03
N PRO A 26 -14.86 7.53 -1.20
CA PRO A 26 -16.14 7.46 -1.87
C PRO A 26 -16.38 6.06 -2.47
N ALA A 27 -17.66 5.70 -2.61
CA ALA A 27 -18.04 4.49 -3.32
C ALA A 27 -17.63 4.57 -4.80
N LEU A 28 -17.06 3.48 -5.30
CA LEU A 28 -16.60 3.39 -6.69
C LEU A 28 -17.74 3.00 -7.62
N ASN A 29 -17.77 3.63 -8.80
CA ASN A 29 -18.66 3.23 -9.89
C ASN A 29 -18.28 1.81 -10.33
N LYS A 30 -19.27 0.89 -10.37
CA LYS A 30 -19.06 -0.53 -10.71
C LYS A 30 -18.57 -0.75 -12.14
N ASP A 31 -19.03 0.07 -13.08
CA ASP A 31 -18.62 0.03 -14.48
C ASP A 31 -17.15 0.48 -14.60
N ALA A 32 -16.77 1.56 -13.93
CA ALA A 32 -15.38 2.01 -13.86
C ALA A 32 -14.47 1.00 -13.13
N ASP A 33 -14.96 0.38 -12.05
CA ASP A 33 -14.25 -0.68 -11.33
C ASP A 33 -14.04 -1.93 -12.19
N ASN A 34 -14.96 -2.25 -13.11
CA ASN A 34 -14.75 -3.30 -14.11
C ASN A 34 -13.53 -2.98 -15.01
N LEU A 35 -13.47 -1.77 -15.57
CA LEU A 35 -12.32 -1.33 -16.38
C LEU A 35 -11.01 -1.37 -15.57
N TYR A 36 -11.03 -0.86 -14.33
CA TYR A 36 -9.87 -0.92 -13.43
C TYR A 36 -9.40 -2.35 -13.18
N ARG A 37 -10.31 -3.26 -12.80
CA ARG A 37 -9.98 -4.65 -12.52
C ARG A 37 -9.43 -5.37 -13.75
N TYR A 38 -9.96 -5.05 -14.93
CA TYR A 38 -9.44 -5.59 -16.18
C TYR A 38 -8.02 -5.08 -16.48
N GLY A 39 -7.76 -3.78 -16.28
CA GLY A 39 -6.40 -3.22 -16.34
C GLY A 39 -5.41 -3.92 -15.39
N VAL A 40 -5.82 -4.13 -14.14
CA VAL A 40 -5.03 -4.87 -13.14
C VAL A 40 -4.80 -6.33 -13.55
N TYR A 41 -5.80 -6.97 -14.18
CA TYR A 41 -5.65 -8.32 -14.72
C TYR A 41 -4.60 -8.37 -15.83
N LEU A 42 -4.66 -7.45 -16.80
CA LEU A 42 -3.70 -7.34 -17.90
C LEU A 42 -2.28 -7.10 -17.37
N GLU A 43 -2.12 -6.26 -16.35
CA GLU A 43 -0.83 -6.06 -15.68
C GLU A 43 -0.28 -7.32 -15.01
N LYS A 44 -1.16 -8.21 -14.56
CA LYS A 44 -0.77 -9.44 -13.86
C LYS A 44 -0.46 -10.59 -14.81
N LEU A 45 -0.70 -10.44 -16.12
CA LEU A 45 -0.35 -11.43 -17.13
C LEU A 45 1.17 -11.60 -17.24
N LYS A 46 1.58 -12.83 -17.55
CA LYS A 46 2.98 -13.16 -17.83
C LYS A 46 3.34 -12.71 -19.24
N GLY A 47 4.58 -12.27 -19.44
CA GLY A 47 5.10 -11.89 -20.76
C GLY A 47 5.13 -10.37 -20.99
N LYS A 48 5.36 -9.98 -22.26
CA LYS A 48 5.40 -8.57 -22.67
C LYS A 48 3.99 -7.99 -22.62
N LYS A 49 3.83 -6.88 -21.91
CA LYS A 49 2.55 -6.19 -21.71
C LYS A 49 2.42 -5.02 -22.68
N ASN A 50 1.19 -4.74 -23.09
CA ASN A 50 0.85 -3.50 -23.77
C ASN A 50 0.40 -2.47 -22.74
N TYR A 51 1.33 -1.65 -22.25
CA TYR A 51 1.04 -0.65 -21.23
C TYR A 51 0.13 0.48 -21.73
N ASP A 52 0.11 0.76 -23.03
CA ASP A 52 -0.80 1.76 -23.60
C ASP A 52 -2.26 1.28 -23.54
N ASP A 53 -2.50 0.00 -23.81
CA ASP A 53 -3.84 -0.60 -23.67
C ASP A 53 -4.27 -0.69 -22.20
N ILE A 54 -3.35 -1.01 -21.28
CA ILE A 54 -3.61 -0.96 -19.83
C ILE A 54 -3.95 0.47 -19.38
N ALA A 55 -3.15 1.45 -19.79
CA ALA A 55 -3.33 2.85 -19.45
C ALA A 55 -4.65 3.41 -19.98
N ARG A 56 -5.10 2.98 -21.16
CA ARG A 56 -6.44 3.30 -21.70
C ARG A 56 -7.55 2.92 -20.71
N TYR A 57 -7.55 1.70 -20.17
CA TYR A 57 -8.57 1.29 -19.19
C TYR A 57 -8.49 2.14 -17.92
N TYR A 58 -7.28 2.45 -17.45
CA TYR A 58 -7.13 3.30 -16.27
C TYR A 58 -7.53 4.75 -16.50
N ARG A 59 -7.25 5.33 -17.67
CA ARG A 59 -7.68 6.69 -18.03
C ARG A 59 -9.21 6.81 -17.97
N ILE A 60 -9.90 5.88 -18.63
CA ILE A 60 -11.37 5.89 -18.68
C ILE A 60 -11.96 5.65 -17.28
N ALA A 61 -11.40 4.72 -16.50
CA ALA A 61 -11.84 4.48 -15.14
C ALA A 61 -11.58 5.69 -14.23
N ALA A 62 -10.39 6.29 -14.28
CA ALA A 62 -10.02 7.46 -13.47
C ALA A 62 -10.90 8.68 -13.78
N ALA A 63 -11.19 8.94 -15.07
CA ALA A 63 -12.13 10.00 -15.48
C ALA A 63 -13.55 9.76 -14.94
N ASN A 64 -13.89 8.51 -14.65
CA ASN A 64 -15.12 8.09 -13.97
C ASN A 64 -14.93 7.92 -12.45
N ASP A 65 -14.11 8.79 -11.85
CA ASP A 65 -13.88 8.94 -10.41
C ASP A 65 -13.23 7.71 -9.72
N HIS A 66 -12.57 6.83 -10.49
CA HIS A 66 -11.92 5.65 -9.95
C HIS A 66 -10.50 5.93 -9.43
N TYR A 67 -10.37 6.36 -8.18
CA TYR A 67 -9.08 6.79 -7.59
C TYR A 67 -7.97 5.73 -7.66
N LYS A 68 -8.26 4.44 -7.49
CA LYS A 68 -7.23 3.39 -7.62
C LYS A 68 -6.68 3.25 -9.05
N ALA A 69 -7.51 3.56 -10.04
CA ALA A 69 -7.09 3.54 -11.45
C ALA A 69 -6.20 4.74 -11.72
N ALA A 70 -6.52 5.89 -11.13
CA ALA A 70 -5.69 7.09 -11.19
C ALA A 70 -4.29 6.85 -10.62
N THR A 71 -4.17 6.26 -9.42
CA THR A 71 -2.86 5.92 -8.82
C THR A 71 -2.06 4.95 -9.71
N ASN A 72 -2.70 3.91 -10.26
CA ASN A 72 -2.01 2.99 -11.17
C ASN A 72 -1.58 3.67 -12.48
N LEU A 73 -2.43 4.53 -13.05
CA LEU A 73 -2.11 5.30 -14.26
C LEU A 73 -0.93 6.24 -14.03
N GLN A 74 -0.95 6.98 -12.91
CA GLN A 74 0.14 7.86 -12.49
C GLN A 74 1.48 7.11 -12.42
N LEU A 75 1.50 5.87 -11.91
CA LEU A 75 2.69 5.02 -11.92
C LEU A 75 3.16 4.72 -13.34
N LEU A 76 2.27 4.27 -14.24
CA LEU A 76 2.62 3.95 -15.62
C LEU A 76 3.14 5.16 -16.40
N LEU A 77 2.57 6.34 -16.17
CA LEU A 77 2.98 7.59 -16.82
C LEU A 77 4.31 8.11 -16.28
N SER A 78 4.46 8.20 -14.96
CA SER A 78 5.66 8.75 -14.31
C SER A 78 6.91 7.90 -14.54
N THR A 79 6.74 6.59 -14.74
CA THR A 79 7.82 5.67 -15.09
C THR A 79 8.05 5.52 -16.60
N GLY A 80 7.24 6.20 -17.43
CA GLY A 80 7.34 6.14 -18.89
C GLY A 80 6.96 4.78 -19.49
N GLN A 81 6.23 3.93 -18.76
CA GLN A 81 5.73 2.65 -19.26
C GLN A 81 4.58 2.84 -20.26
N ALA A 82 3.73 3.85 -20.03
CA ALA A 82 2.64 4.22 -20.92
C ALA A 82 2.90 5.56 -21.60
N SER A 83 2.47 5.66 -22.85
CA SER A 83 2.63 6.83 -23.71
C SER A 83 1.60 7.90 -23.34
N SER A 84 2.05 9.16 -23.30
CA SER A 84 1.19 10.34 -23.17
C SER A 84 1.85 11.53 -23.86
N PRO A 85 1.10 12.39 -24.57
CA PRO A 85 1.63 13.64 -25.12
C PRO A 85 2.29 14.53 -24.06
N HIS A 86 1.76 14.51 -22.83
CA HIS A 86 2.21 15.33 -21.72
C HIS A 86 2.15 14.54 -20.40
N ALA A 87 2.94 13.47 -20.30
CA ALA A 87 2.89 12.51 -19.17
C ALA A 87 2.95 13.16 -17.79
N SER A 88 3.86 14.14 -17.59
CA SER A 88 4.00 14.82 -16.31
C SER A 88 2.77 15.67 -15.96
N LYS A 89 2.20 16.35 -16.95
CA LYS A 89 0.96 17.11 -16.76
C LYS A 89 -0.22 16.19 -16.47
N GLU A 90 -0.41 15.14 -17.25
CA GLU A 90 -1.49 14.17 -17.03
C GLU A 90 -1.42 13.54 -15.63
N THR A 91 -0.21 13.21 -15.16
CA THR A 91 0.03 12.69 -13.81
C THR A 91 -0.39 13.68 -12.73
N ILE A 92 0.00 14.95 -12.86
CA ILE A 92 -0.32 16.00 -11.87
C ILE A 92 -1.79 16.36 -11.90
N ASP A 93 -2.40 16.49 -13.09
CA ASP A 93 -3.83 16.77 -13.25
C ASP A 93 -4.67 15.67 -12.54
N LEU A 94 -4.26 14.39 -12.63
CA LEU A 94 -4.90 13.30 -11.90
C LEU A 94 -4.75 13.45 -10.37
N ALA A 95 -3.53 13.71 -9.89
CA ALA A 95 -3.27 13.88 -8.46
C ALA A 95 -4.07 15.05 -7.88
N GLU A 96 -4.07 16.20 -8.56
CA GLU A 96 -4.84 17.39 -8.17
C GLU A 96 -6.33 17.13 -8.15
N TYR A 97 -6.88 16.49 -9.20
CA TYR A 97 -8.29 16.12 -9.26
C TYR A 97 -8.74 15.28 -8.05
N PHE A 98 -7.96 14.27 -7.65
CA PHE A 98 -8.32 13.43 -6.51
C PHE A 98 -7.98 14.05 -5.14
N VAL A 99 -7.05 15.00 -5.08
CA VAL A 99 -6.85 15.89 -3.91
C VAL A 99 -8.10 16.74 -3.66
N GLU A 100 -8.67 17.34 -4.72
CA GLU A 100 -9.90 18.13 -4.64
C GLU A 100 -11.11 17.28 -4.21
N LYS A 101 -11.13 16.00 -4.60
CA LYS A 101 -12.13 15.02 -4.17
C LYS A 101 -11.91 14.50 -2.74
N GLY A 102 -10.84 14.90 -2.08
CA GLY A 102 -10.54 14.51 -0.70
C GLY A 102 -10.04 13.07 -0.55
N ILE A 103 -9.46 12.48 -1.60
CA ILE A 103 -8.90 11.12 -1.51
C ILE A 103 -7.58 11.14 -0.73
N PRO A 104 -7.44 10.45 0.41
CA PRO A 104 -6.23 10.54 1.23
C PRO A 104 -4.95 10.10 0.49
N GLY A 105 -5.01 9.00 -0.27
CA GLY A 105 -3.91 8.56 -1.14
C GLY A 105 -3.47 9.60 -2.19
N ALA A 106 -4.37 10.44 -2.71
CA ALA A 106 -3.98 11.47 -3.68
C ALA A 106 -3.16 12.60 -3.05
N TYR A 107 -3.39 12.92 -1.77
CA TYR A 107 -2.50 13.83 -1.04
C TYR A 107 -1.10 13.23 -0.88
N TYR A 108 -0.99 11.91 -0.67
CA TYR A 108 0.30 11.22 -0.62
C TYR A 108 1.00 11.25 -1.99
N ASP A 109 0.27 10.97 -3.08
CA ASP A 109 0.80 11.02 -4.45
C ASP A 109 1.33 12.43 -4.78
N MET A 110 0.53 13.47 -4.52
CA MET A 110 0.96 14.87 -4.75
C MET A 110 2.13 15.28 -3.86
N ALA A 111 2.17 14.81 -2.61
CA ALA A 111 3.31 15.05 -1.73
C ALA A 111 4.62 14.48 -2.32
N HIS A 112 4.55 13.28 -2.90
CA HIS A 112 5.70 12.66 -3.56
C HIS A 112 6.15 13.48 -4.77
N TYR A 113 5.24 13.95 -5.62
CA TYR A 113 5.60 14.77 -6.77
C TYR A 113 6.17 16.13 -6.41
N LEU A 114 5.67 16.78 -5.35
CA LEU A 114 6.26 18.00 -4.79
C LEU A 114 7.67 17.74 -4.21
N GLU A 115 7.88 16.57 -3.60
CA GLU A 115 9.18 16.18 -3.02
C GLU A 115 10.25 16.03 -4.11
N VAL A 116 9.90 15.42 -5.25
CA VAL A 116 10.86 15.12 -6.33
C VAL A 116 10.86 16.16 -7.46
N GLY A 117 9.86 17.03 -7.53
CA GLY A 117 9.70 18.03 -8.60
C GLY A 117 9.27 17.44 -9.96
N TYR A 118 8.49 16.35 -9.95
CA TYR A 118 7.98 15.74 -11.19
C TYR A 118 6.71 16.47 -11.65
N GLY A 119 6.74 17.12 -12.82
CA GLY A 119 5.59 17.86 -13.35
C GLY A 119 5.24 19.17 -12.63
N VAL A 120 5.81 19.39 -11.44
CA VAL A 120 5.67 20.61 -10.62
C VAL A 120 7.04 21.13 -10.18
N LYS A 121 7.10 22.38 -9.75
CA LYS A 121 8.30 22.90 -9.09
C LYS A 121 8.48 22.17 -7.76
N GLN A 122 9.69 21.64 -7.53
CA GLN A 122 10.03 20.97 -6.27
C GLN A 122 9.77 21.90 -5.07
N ASP A 123 9.01 21.41 -4.10
CA ASP A 123 8.72 22.10 -2.85
C ASP A 123 8.61 21.07 -1.71
N VAL A 124 9.73 20.85 -1.05
CA VAL A 124 9.85 19.89 0.07
C VAL A 124 9.03 20.34 1.29
N VAL A 125 8.78 21.64 1.46
CA VAL A 125 8.00 22.15 2.60
C VAL A 125 6.51 21.85 2.37
N ALA A 126 6.01 22.18 1.19
CA ALA A 126 4.64 21.84 0.79
C ALA A 126 4.42 20.32 0.80
N SER A 127 5.37 19.54 0.27
CA SER A 127 5.33 18.08 0.30
C SER A 127 5.09 17.52 1.71
N LYS A 128 5.85 17.98 2.71
CA LYS A 128 5.65 17.54 4.11
C LYS A 128 4.28 17.88 4.66
N ALA A 129 3.71 19.03 4.29
CA ALA A 129 2.35 19.39 4.67
C ALA A 129 1.31 18.47 4.02
N TYR A 130 1.48 18.10 2.75
CA TYR A 130 0.62 17.14 2.05
C TYR A 130 0.74 15.73 2.65
N PHE A 131 1.96 15.23 2.92
CA PHE A 131 2.14 13.95 3.61
C PHE A 131 1.46 13.93 4.97
N ARG A 132 1.60 15.02 5.76
CA ARG A 132 0.93 15.09 7.05
C ARG A 132 -0.59 15.09 6.90
N ARG A 133 -1.12 15.84 5.95
CA ARG A 133 -2.56 15.88 5.65
C ARG A 133 -3.08 14.50 5.23
N ALA A 134 -2.36 13.80 4.35
CA ALA A 134 -2.70 12.44 3.94
C ALA A 134 -2.75 11.48 5.14
N ALA A 135 -1.78 11.56 6.05
CA ALA A 135 -1.72 10.73 7.25
C ALA A 135 -2.89 11.00 8.21
N ASP A 136 -3.23 12.27 8.42
CA ASP A 136 -4.37 12.71 9.25
C ASP A 136 -5.72 12.30 8.62
N MET A 137 -5.78 12.16 7.30
CA MET A 137 -6.96 11.66 6.57
C MET A 137 -7.02 10.13 6.45
N GLY A 138 -5.98 9.44 6.92
CA GLY A 138 -5.99 7.99 7.07
C GLY A 138 -5.10 7.21 6.10
N SER A 139 -4.42 7.85 5.13
CA SER A 139 -3.58 7.14 4.15
C SER A 139 -2.51 6.31 4.87
N PRO A 140 -2.50 4.97 4.71
CA PRO A 140 -1.55 4.11 5.40
C PRO A 140 -0.11 4.34 4.93
N GLU A 141 0.11 4.68 3.65
CA GLU A 141 1.41 5.06 3.09
C GLU A 141 1.94 6.33 3.76
N ALA A 142 1.08 7.34 3.93
CA ALA A 142 1.45 8.59 4.59
C ALA A 142 1.71 8.41 6.09
N GLN A 143 0.87 7.64 6.78
CA GLN A 143 1.08 7.29 8.20
C GLN A 143 2.44 6.59 8.38
N TYR A 144 2.76 5.63 7.52
CA TYR A 144 4.08 4.99 7.52
C TYR A 144 5.22 5.98 7.23
N TYR A 145 5.08 6.81 6.19
CA TYR A 145 6.11 7.78 5.80
C TYR A 145 6.41 8.77 6.93
N ILE A 146 5.39 9.37 7.55
CA ILE A 146 5.56 10.30 8.67
C ILE A 146 6.13 9.58 9.88
N GLY A 147 5.66 8.37 10.21
CA GLY A 147 6.25 7.56 11.28
C GLY A 147 7.75 7.34 11.07
N ARG A 148 8.18 7.05 9.84
CA ARG A 148 9.60 6.92 9.49
C ARG A 148 10.38 8.20 9.68
N LEU A 149 9.83 9.37 9.33
CA LEU A 149 10.48 10.64 9.63
C LEU A 149 10.65 10.87 11.14
N LEU A 150 9.60 10.56 11.91
CA LEU A 150 9.61 10.69 13.38
C LEU A 150 10.62 9.77 14.05
N SER A 151 10.98 8.62 13.46
CA SER A 151 12.00 7.72 14.05
C SER A 151 13.36 8.38 14.33
N SER A 152 13.67 9.48 13.64
CA SER A 152 14.89 10.28 13.82
C SER A 152 14.72 11.49 14.73
N VAL A 153 13.50 11.77 15.19
CA VAL A 153 13.15 12.94 16.01
C VAL A 153 13.05 12.51 17.48
N PRO A 154 13.87 13.08 18.39
CA PRO A 154 13.80 12.77 19.81
C PRO A 154 12.40 12.99 20.40
N ASN A 155 12.00 12.12 21.33
CA ASN A 155 10.74 12.17 22.07
C ASN A 155 9.48 12.02 21.21
N THR A 156 9.55 11.31 20.08
CA THR A 156 8.38 11.07 19.20
C THR A 156 8.01 9.59 19.03
N ALA A 157 8.62 8.71 19.83
CA ALA A 157 8.42 7.27 19.74
C ALA A 157 6.95 6.86 19.85
N ASP A 158 6.19 7.44 20.78
CA ASP A 158 4.77 7.11 20.97
C ASP A 158 3.92 7.45 19.73
N VAL A 159 4.16 8.62 19.14
CA VAL A 159 3.47 9.08 17.92
C VAL A 159 3.87 8.22 16.72
N MET A 160 5.16 7.95 16.56
CA MET A 160 5.67 7.05 15.52
C MET A 160 5.02 5.67 15.60
N LEU A 161 4.96 5.08 16.80
CA LEU A 161 4.37 3.77 17.01
C LEU A 161 2.86 3.76 16.75
N ALA A 162 2.15 4.82 17.16
CA ALA A 162 0.74 4.97 16.86
C ALA A 162 0.49 5.02 15.36
N MET A 163 1.31 5.75 14.59
CA MET A 163 1.21 5.80 13.13
C MET A 163 1.54 4.46 12.47
N TYR A 164 2.61 3.78 12.90
CA TYR A 164 2.94 2.46 12.37
C TYR A 164 1.88 1.41 12.68
N LYS A 165 1.31 1.42 13.89
CA LYS A 165 0.21 0.53 14.26
C LYS A 165 -1.01 0.78 13.39
N CYS A 166 -1.41 2.05 13.22
CA CYS A 166 -2.55 2.42 12.40
C CYS A 166 -2.36 1.98 10.93
N ALA A 167 -1.20 2.25 10.34
CA ALA A 167 -0.89 1.82 8.98
C ALA A 167 -0.85 0.28 8.84
N MET A 168 -0.32 -0.44 9.84
CA MET A 168 -0.32 -1.90 9.87
C MET A 168 -1.74 -2.48 9.88
N GLU A 169 -2.63 -1.94 10.70
CA GLU A 169 -4.03 -2.36 10.82
C GLU A 169 -4.80 -2.17 9.50
N GLN A 170 -4.37 -1.21 8.68
CA GLN A 170 -4.91 -0.95 7.34
C GLN A 170 -4.26 -1.77 6.22
N GLY A 171 -3.25 -2.59 6.53
CA GLY A 171 -2.63 -3.47 5.54
C GLY A 171 -1.22 -3.09 5.10
N HIS A 172 -0.58 -2.07 5.69
CA HIS A 172 0.76 -1.65 5.30
C HIS A 172 1.84 -2.59 5.88
N ARG A 173 2.44 -3.42 5.03
CA ARG A 173 3.39 -4.47 5.44
C ARG A 173 4.62 -3.96 6.18
N SER A 174 5.26 -2.89 5.69
CA SER A 174 6.48 -2.36 6.30
C SER A 174 6.22 -1.70 7.65
N ALA A 175 5.15 -0.91 7.78
CA ALA A 175 4.72 -0.35 9.06
C ALA A 175 4.54 -1.43 10.14
N GLY A 176 3.90 -2.55 9.80
CA GLY A 176 3.77 -3.69 10.71
C GLY A 176 5.10 -4.31 11.11
N MET A 177 6.03 -4.49 10.17
CA MET A 177 7.38 -4.98 10.44
C MET A 177 8.16 -4.05 11.39
N TYR A 178 8.11 -2.73 11.17
CA TYR A 178 8.79 -1.76 12.02
C TYR A 178 8.15 -1.66 13.41
N TYR A 179 6.82 -1.65 13.49
CA TYR A 179 6.08 -1.70 14.77
C TYR A 179 6.46 -2.93 15.58
N ALA A 180 6.40 -4.12 14.96
CA ALA A 180 6.78 -5.38 15.60
C ALA A 180 8.25 -5.38 16.07
N SER A 181 9.16 -4.83 15.27
CA SER A 181 10.59 -4.75 15.59
C SER A 181 10.85 -3.82 16.79
N TYR A 182 10.13 -2.71 16.89
CA TYR A 182 10.25 -1.83 18.05
C TYR A 182 9.75 -2.51 19.33
N LEU A 183 8.61 -3.20 19.26
CA LEU A 183 8.07 -3.96 20.39
C LEU A 183 9.06 -5.04 20.87
N LYS A 184 9.74 -5.73 19.94
CA LYS A 184 10.80 -6.70 20.26
C LYS A 184 11.93 -6.05 21.06
N VAL A 185 12.46 -4.93 20.58
CA VAL A 185 13.56 -4.21 21.26
C VAL A 185 13.12 -3.70 22.63
N SER A 186 11.84 -3.38 22.79
CA SER A 186 11.23 -2.96 24.06
C SER A 186 10.90 -4.13 25.01
N GLY A 187 11.20 -5.37 24.64
CA GLY A 187 10.90 -6.57 25.45
C GLY A 187 9.42 -7.01 25.43
N LEU A 188 8.58 -6.37 24.60
CA LEU A 188 7.16 -6.70 24.44
C LEU A 188 7.00 -7.82 23.40
N TYR A 189 7.51 -9.00 23.74
CA TYR A 189 7.66 -10.10 22.78
C TYR A 189 6.33 -10.66 22.29
N SER A 190 5.31 -10.80 23.15
CA SER A 190 4.00 -11.34 22.74
C SER A 190 3.32 -10.44 21.71
N GLU A 191 3.32 -9.14 21.96
CA GLU A 191 2.77 -8.13 21.07
C GLU A 191 3.58 -8.03 19.77
N SER A 192 4.92 -8.15 19.86
CA SER A 192 5.81 -8.20 18.71
C SER A 192 5.45 -9.37 17.78
N VAL A 193 5.29 -10.58 18.32
CA VAL A 193 4.93 -11.77 17.54
C VAL A 193 3.58 -11.61 16.85
N LYS A 194 2.55 -11.08 17.54
CA LYS A 194 1.23 -10.77 16.94
C LYS A 194 1.34 -9.72 15.83
N SER A 195 2.21 -8.73 16.00
CA SER A 195 2.42 -7.67 15.02
C SER A 195 3.17 -8.18 13.78
N TYR A 196 4.19 -9.03 13.95
CA TYR A 196 4.82 -9.74 12.84
C TYR A 196 3.81 -10.63 12.10
N GLN A 197 2.96 -11.37 12.82
CA GLN A 197 1.88 -12.17 12.20
C GLN A 197 0.95 -11.31 11.34
N THR A 198 0.58 -10.12 11.83
CA THR A 198 -0.24 -9.16 11.07
C THR A 198 0.51 -8.63 9.83
N ALA A 199 1.80 -8.30 9.97
CA ALA A 199 2.63 -7.87 8.85
C ALA A 199 2.77 -8.96 7.77
N ILE A 200 2.86 -10.24 8.16
CA ILE A 200 2.89 -11.39 7.23
C ILE A 200 1.58 -11.51 6.46
N ARG A 201 0.42 -11.39 7.14
CA ARG A 201 -0.90 -11.38 6.48
C ARG A 201 -0.96 -10.32 5.39
N ASN A 202 -0.32 -9.18 5.65
CA ASN A 202 -0.23 -8.02 4.77
C ASN A 202 0.88 -8.13 3.70
N GLY A 203 1.63 -9.23 3.67
CA GLY A 203 2.62 -9.53 2.63
C GLY A 203 4.07 -9.28 3.01
N SER A 204 4.41 -9.10 4.29
CA SER A 204 5.81 -8.97 4.73
C SER A 204 6.50 -10.34 4.79
N ASP A 205 7.27 -10.67 3.77
CA ASP A 205 8.17 -11.82 3.73
C ASP A 205 9.26 -11.74 4.82
N THR A 206 9.82 -10.55 5.03
CA THR A 206 10.83 -10.31 6.08
C THR A 206 10.29 -10.64 7.48
N SER A 207 9.02 -10.34 7.74
CA SER A 207 8.37 -10.72 9.00
C SER A 207 8.19 -12.24 9.12
N ALA A 208 7.89 -12.93 8.02
CA ALA A 208 7.79 -14.40 8.00
C ALA A 208 9.14 -15.04 8.29
N ASN A 209 10.20 -14.58 7.63
CA ASN A 209 11.56 -15.02 7.92
C ASN A 209 11.97 -14.74 9.37
N THR A 210 11.59 -13.58 9.92
CA THR A 210 11.87 -13.23 11.32
C THR A 210 11.18 -14.20 12.28
N LEU A 211 9.90 -14.52 12.07
CA LEU A 211 9.20 -15.49 12.90
C LEU A 211 9.75 -16.91 12.73
N ALA A 212 10.13 -17.32 11.52
CA ALA A 212 10.80 -18.61 11.30
C ALA A 212 12.04 -18.73 12.18
N ASN A 213 12.95 -17.75 12.13
CA ASN A 213 14.16 -17.76 12.97
C ASN A 213 13.85 -17.66 14.48
N ALA A 214 12.77 -16.98 14.86
CA ALA A 214 12.38 -16.88 16.26
C ALA A 214 11.84 -18.21 16.82
N PHE A 215 11.10 -18.98 16.01
CA PHE A 215 10.61 -20.31 16.36
C PHE A 215 11.70 -21.40 16.35
N GLU A 216 12.94 -21.10 15.92
CA GLU A 216 14.09 -21.96 16.22
C GLU A 216 14.44 -21.96 17.72
N GLY A 217 13.86 -21.04 18.51
CA GLY A 217 14.11 -20.91 19.94
C GLY A 217 15.54 -20.49 20.27
N PRO A 218 16.10 -19.44 19.62
CA PRO A 218 17.47 -19.05 19.88
C PRO A 218 17.63 -18.52 21.32
N PRO A 219 18.83 -18.58 21.90
CA PRO A 219 19.08 -18.01 23.22
C PRO A 219 18.93 -16.48 23.20
N ALA A 220 18.69 -15.87 24.37
CA ALA A 220 18.55 -14.42 24.52
C ALA A 220 19.77 -13.61 24.05
N SER A 221 20.95 -14.23 23.98
CA SER A 221 22.15 -13.63 23.40
C SER A 221 22.01 -13.35 21.89
N THR A 222 21.19 -14.12 21.17
CA THR A 222 20.88 -13.92 19.75
C THR A 222 19.78 -12.88 19.60
N ARG A 223 20.10 -11.63 19.95
CA ARG A 223 19.13 -10.50 20.01
C ARG A 223 18.33 -10.29 18.72
N LEU A 224 18.88 -10.65 17.56
CA LEU A 224 18.24 -10.43 16.27
C LEU A 224 16.91 -11.20 16.15
N TYR A 225 16.87 -12.45 16.61
CA TYR A 225 15.73 -13.35 16.42
C TYR A 225 15.06 -13.77 17.74
N TYR A 226 15.59 -13.37 18.89
CA TYR A 226 14.99 -13.69 20.17
C TYR A 226 13.63 -12.99 20.37
N LEU A 227 12.57 -13.79 20.54
CA LEU A 227 11.20 -13.36 20.87
C LEU A 227 10.59 -14.15 22.04
N ALA A 228 11.43 -14.77 22.88
CA ALA A 228 10.98 -15.61 24.01
C ALA A 228 9.97 -16.70 23.60
N LEU A 229 10.15 -17.28 22.41
CA LEU A 229 9.33 -18.38 21.90
C LEU A 229 9.99 -19.72 22.18
N GLU A 230 9.18 -20.73 22.46
CA GLU A 230 9.63 -22.12 22.48
C GLU A 230 9.95 -22.60 21.06
N ARG A 231 10.89 -23.54 20.97
CA ARG A 231 11.29 -24.11 19.68
C ARG A 231 10.15 -24.92 19.07
N ASP A 232 9.79 -24.59 17.83
CA ASP A 232 8.76 -25.28 17.05
C ASP A 232 9.16 -25.38 15.58
N LEU A 233 9.72 -26.53 15.22
CA LEU A 233 10.27 -26.77 13.87
C LEU A 233 9.22 -26.83 12.78
N GLU A 234 7.97 -27.19 13.10
CA GLU A 234 6.91 -27.19 12.10
C GLU A 234 6.47 -25.75 11.81
N ARG A 235 6.38 -24.87 12.82
CA ARG A 235 6.18 -23.44 12.59
C ARG A 235 7.31 -22.82 11.79
N VAL A 236 8.57 -23.16 12.08
CA VAL A 236 9.73 -22.74 11.27
C VAL A 236 9.51 -23.12 9.80
N SER A 237 9.19 -24.38 9.52
CA SER A 237 8.93 -24.89 8.16
C SER A 237 7.81 -24.12 7.45
N ARG A 238 6.68 -23.88 8.13
CA ARG A 238 5.54 -23.14 7.55
C ARG A 238 5.88 -21.68 7.28
N TYR A 239 6.52 -20.98 8.22
CA TYR A 239 6.94 -19.60 8.00
C TYR A 239 7.97 -19.46 6.88
N ASN A 240 8.89 -20.41 6.73
CA ASN A 240 9.82 -20.43 5.59
C ASN A 240 9.07 -20.58 4.25
N LYS A 241 8.11 -21.50 4.16
CA LYS A 241 7.26 -21.66 2.96
C LYS A 241 6.43 -20.39 2.67
N ILE A 242 5.93 -19.73 3.70
CA ILE A 242 5.21 -18.45 3.56
C ILE A 242 6.15 -17.35 3.07
N SER A 243 7.35 -17.24 3.63
CA SER A 243 8.37 -16.28 3.21
C SER A 243 8.70 -16.48 1.73
N ASP A 244 9.01 -17.71 1.32
CA ASP A 244 9.29 -18.06 -0.08
C ASP A 244 8.14 -17.70 -1.01
N PHE A 245 6.90 -17.99 -0.58
CA PHE A 245 5.71 -17.67 -1.35
C PHE A 245 5.55 -16.16 -1.52
N LEU A 246 5.72 -15.39 -0.45
CA LEU A 246 5.63 -13.93 -0.47
C LEU A 246 6.72 -13.32 -1.36
N THR A 247 7.98 -13.71 -1.19
CA THR A 247 9.10 -13.21 -2.00
C THR A 247 8.90 -13.48 -3.49
N ARG A 248 8.48 -14.69 -3.88
CA ARG A 248 8.28 -15.04 -5.30
C ARG A 248 7.14 -14.27 -5.97
N HIS A 249 6.18 -13.77 -5.20
CA HIS A 249 5.00 -13.07 -5.71
C HIS A 249 4.91 -11.61 -5.25
N GLU A 250 5.99 -11.03 -4.73
CA GLU A 250 6.00 -9.65 -4.20
C GLU A 250 5.53 -8.64 -5.26
N HIS A 251 6.03 -8.79 -6.49
CA HIS A 251 5.66 -7.98 -7.66
C HIS A 251 4.16 -8.02 -8.02
N LEU A 252 3.39 -8.93 -7.42
CA LEU A 252 1.94 -9.07 -7.64
C LEU A 252 1.11 -8.56 -6.44
N GLY A 253 1.76 -7.98 -5.42
CA GLY A 253 1.09 -7.47 -4.22
C GLY A 253 0.44 -8.57 -3.40
N VAL A 254 1.09 -9.74 -3.30
CA VAL A 254 0.55 -10.92 -2.61
C VAL A 254 0.30 -10.65 -1.12
N LYS A 255 -0.80 -11.20 -0.61
CA LYS A 255 -1.19 -11.20 0.82
C LYS A 255 -1.53 -12.64 1.24
N VAL A 256 -1.57 -12.90 2.54
CA VAL A 256 -1.89 -14.23 3.11
C VAL A 256 -3.08 -14.12 4.07
N PRO A 257 -4.31 -13.85 3.58
CA PRO A 257 -5.46 -13.64 4.45
C PRO A 257 -5.82 -14.87 5.30
N ASP A 258 -5.49 -16.08 4.83
CA ASP A 258 -5.66 -17.35 5.51
C ASP A 258 -4.50 -17.73 6.45
N LEU A 259 -3.62 -16.79 6.82
CA LEU A 259 -2.42 -17.08 7.61
C LEU A 259 -2.69 -17.88 8.89
N ASP A 260 -3.72 -17.55 9.67
CA ASP A 260 -4.02 -18.29 10.91
C ASP A 260 -4.64 -19.68 10.67
N LYS A 261 -5.10 -19.95 9.44
CA LYS A 261 -5.49 -21.31 9.01
C LYS A 261 -4.27 -22.12 8.56
N ILE A 262 -3.13 -21.47 8.37
CA ILE A 262 -1.85 -22.09 7.96
C ILE A 262 -0.93 -22.24 9.16
N VAL A 263 -0.71 -21.18 9.93
CA VAL A 263 0.24 -21.14 11.05
C VAL A 263 -0.31 -20.25 12.17
N PRO A 264 -1.34 -20.69 12.93
CA PRO A 264 -1.81 -19.94 14.08
C PRO A 264 -0.70 -19.84 15.14
N LEU A 265 -0.67 -18.72 15.87
CA LEU A 265 0.29 -18.53 16.95
C LEU A 265 0.01 -19.48 18.13
N PRO A 266 1.04 -19.92 18.90
CA PRO A 266 0.84 -20.65 20.15
C PRO A 266 -0.10 -19.88 21.10
N PRO A 267 -0.91 -20.58 21.92
CA PRO A 267 -0.86 -22.02 22.19
C PRO A 267 -1.67 -22.89 21.21
N ALA A 268 -2.22 -22.33 20.12
CA ALA A 268 -3.03 -23.10 19.18
C ALA A 268 -2.23 -24.27 18.55
N VAL A 269 -2.87 -25.41 18.36
CA VAL A 269 -2.29 -26.53 17.61
C VAL A 269 -2.31 -26.19 16.13
N LEU A 270 -1.26 -26.61 15.40
CA LEU A 270 -1.20 -26.40 13.96
C LEU A 270 -2.25 -27.26 13.24
N PRO A 271 -3.08 -26.66 12.37
CA PRO A 271 -4.04 -27.42 11.58
C PRO A 271 -3.34 -28.19 10.45
N GLU A 272 -4.05 -29.16 9.88
CA GLU A 272 -3.68 -29.75 8.59
C GLU A 272 -3.57 -28.66 7.52
N TRP A 273 -2.52 -28.72 6.70
CA TRP A 273 -2.29 -27.76 5.64
C TRP A 273 -1.70 -28.45 4.40
N ASP A 274 -2.36 -28.29 3.27
CA ASP A 274 -2.01 -28.90 1.99
C ASP A 274 -0.84 -28.21 1.26
N GLY A 275 -0.22 -27.20 1.88
CA GLY A 275 0.86 -26.42 1.28
C GLY A 275 0.40 -25.34 0.30
N THR A 276 -0.90 -25.08 0.18
CA THR A 276 -1.47 -24.11 -0.76
C THR A 276 -1.99 -22.85 -0.06
N PHE A 277 -2.03 -21.74 -0.79
CA PHE A 277 -2.43 -20.42 -0.28
C PHE A 277 -3.75 -19.98 -0.91
N GLN A 278 -4.65 -19.39 -0.12
CA GLN A 278 -5.92 -18.83 -0.62
C GLN A 278 -5.71 -17.91 -1.81
N TRP A 279 -4.75 -16.98 -1.71
CA TRP A 279 -4.41 -16.05 -2.77
C TRP A 279 -4.08 -16.76 -4.10
N LYS A 280 -3.35 -17.87 -4.04
CA LYS A 280 -2.97 -18.63 -5.24
C LYS A 280 -4.19 -19.33 -5.86
N ARG A 281 -5.02 -19.98 -5.03
CA ARG A 281 -6.26 -20.64 -5.48
C ARG A 281 -7.20 -19.64 -6.16
N GLU A 282 -7.44 -18.49 -5.51
CA GLU A 282 -8.28 -17.43 -6.05
C GLU A 282 -7.73 -16.90 -7.37
N ARG A 283 -6.42 -16.63 -7.44
CA ARG A 283 -5.78 -16.17 -8.67
C ARG A 283 -5.86 -17.19 -9.81
N ASP A 284 -5.59 -18.46 -9.54
CA ASP A 284 -5.57 -19.51 -10.56
C ASP A 284 -6.99 -19.82 -11.08
N SER A 285 -8.03 -19.55 -10.27
CA SER A 285 -9.45 -19.69 -10.65
C SER A 285 -10.11 -18.42 -11.18
N ALA A 286 -9.43 -17.28 -11.15
CA ALA A 286 -10.02 -15.99 -11.51
C ALA A 286 -10.26 -15.89 -13.02
N VAL A 287 -11.54 -15.81 -13.41
CA VAL A 287 -11.94 -15.45 -14.77
C VAL A 287 -12.14 -13.93 -14.82
N PRO A 288 -11.40 -13.19 -15.66
CA PRO A 288 -11.57 -11.74 -15.76
C PRO A 288 -12.94 -11.43 -16.36
N VAL A 289 -13.62 -10.42 -15.81
CA VAL A 289 -14.72 -9.77 -16.51
C VAL A 289 -14.10 -8.83 -17.53
N ILE A 290 -14.32 -9.10 -18.81
CA ILE A 290 -13.81 -8.28 -19.90
C ILE A 290 -14.81 -7.14 -20.15
N PRO A 291 -14.39 -5.86 -20.07
CA PRO A 291 -15.25 -4.73 -20.41
C PRO A 291 -15.72 -4.83 -21.86
N SER A 292 -17.02 -4.69 -22.10
CA SER A 292 -17.55 -4.73 -23.47
C SER A 292 -17.19 -3.45 -24.24
N PRO A 293 -17.08 -3.49 -25.58
CA PRO A 293 -16.87 -2.28 -26.38
C PRO A 293 -17.90 -1.19 -26.08
N GLU A 294 -19.18 -1.56 -25.91
CA GLU A 294 -20.27 -0.62 -25.63
C GLU A 294 -20.09 0.09 -24.28
N LEU A 295 -19.56 -0.63 -23.28
CA LEU A 295 -19.25 -0.05 -21.97
C LEU A 295 -18.13 0.99 -22.08
N ILE A 296 -17.06 0.66 -22.82
CA ILE A 296 -15.91 1.55 -23.04
C ILE A 296 -16.34 2.81 -23.80
N GLU A 297 -17.16 2.65 -24.85
CA GLU A 297 -17.73 3.75 -25.62
C GLU A 297 -18.59 4.66 -24.75
N LYS A 298 -19.51 4.07 -23.96
CA LYS A 298 -20.38 4.81 -23.04
C LYS A 298 -19.57 5.67 -22.06
N LEU A 299 -18.66 5.05 -21.31
CA LEU A 299 -17.88 5.74 -20.28
C LEU A 299 -16.92 6.79 -20.87
N SER A 300 -16.38 6.53 -22.07
CA SER A 300 -15.55 7.50 -22.78
C SER A 300 -16.37 8.71 -23.25
N ALA A 301 -17.54 8.47 -23.84
CA ALA A 301 -18.43 9.54 -24.33
C ALA A 301 -18.92 10.45 -23.20
N GLU A 302 -19.29 9.87 -22.05
CA GLU A 302 -19.70 10.63 -20.85
C GLU A 302 -18.61 11.58 -20.33
N LYS A 303 -17.34 11.33 -20.67
CA LYS A 303 -16.17 12.11 -20.22
C LYS A 303 -15.43 12.81 -21.36
N GLY A 304 -15.92 12.74 -22.60
CA GLY A 304 -15.28 13.35 -23.76
C GLY A 304 -13.92 12.74 -24.10
N LEU A 305 -13.76 11.43 -23.92
CA LEU A 305 -12.51 10.70 -24.18
C LEU A 305 -12.57 9.92 -25.50
N ASP A 306 -11.41 9.69 -26.09
CA ASP A 306 -11.22 8.72 -27.17
C ASP A 306 -11.28 7.29 -26.59
N PRO A 307 -12.24 6.44 -27.00
CA PRO A 307 -12.39 5.08 -26.48
C PRO A 307 -11.20 4.15 -26.78
N ALA A 308 -10.36 4.47 -27.76
CA ALA A 308 -9.19 3.67 -28.14
C ALA A 308 -7.97 3.98 -27.27
N THR A 309 -7.84 5.21 -26.76
CA THR A 309 -6.65 5.66 -26.02
C THR A 309 -6.93 6.09 -24.58
N GLY A 310 -8.20 6.39 -24.27
CA GLY A 310 -8.65 7.02 -23.04
C GLY A 310 -8.23 8.49 -22.91
N LEU A 311 -7.58 9.07 -23.94
CA LEU A 311 -7.15 10.46 -23.91
C LEU A 311 -8.33 11.40 -24.17
N PRO A 312 -8.31 12.64 -23.66
CA PRO A 312 -9.31 13.64 -24.01
C PRO A 312 -9.36 13.87 -25.51
N LEU A 313 -10.57 13.89 -26.09
CA LEU A 313 -10.75 14.34 -27.46
C LEU A 313 -10.29 15.79 -27.53
N SER A 314 -9.41 16.12 -28.48
CA SER A 314 -9.07 17.51 -28.74
C SER A 314 -10.38 18.25 -29.02
N ALA A 315 -10.64 19.33 -28.27
CA ALA A 315 -11.77 20.21 -28.58
C ALA A 315 -11.60 20.63 -30.04
N GLY A 316 -12.39 20.02 -30.92
CA GLY A 316 -12.33 20.32 -32.34
C GLY A 316 -12.51 21.82 -32.46
N LYS A 317 -11.57 22.47 -33.16
CA LYS A 317 -11.81 23.79 -33.74
C LYS A 317 -13.11 23.66 -34.54
N ALA A 318 -14.22 24.12 -33.96
CA ALA A 318 -15.43 24.47 -34.69
C ALA A 318 -15.16 25.76 -35.46
#